data_AF-H3R906-F1
#
_entry.id   AF-H3R906-F1
#
_cell.length_a   1.000
_cell.length_b   1.000
_cell.length_c   1.000
_cell.angle_alpha   90.00
_cell.angle_beta   90.00
_cell.angle_gamma   90.00
#
_symmetry.space_group_name_H-M   'P 1'
#
loop_
_entity.id
_entity.type
_entity.pdbx_description
1 polymer ?
#
loop_
_entity_poly.entity_id
_entity_poly.type
_entity_poly.pdbx_seq_one_letter_code
_entity_poly.pdbx_strand_id
1 'polypeptide(L)'
;MADVKGVFIIHGDIPGNAEGTLIQLVNEQWIASHMAEDSSWVGHNEVEFLESKYPDLSKLIAGEPESCDTLPILQAKYLALPYMMFSRDTNFIPVKFVSRGKGKPLQVLFDKSINYLYGNPQLIIMPMTEDTFERLEHSTNQIIGAEMTAHDNEKAATNEKSC
;
A
#
# COMPACT_ATOMS: atom_id res chain seq x y z
N MET A 1 -17.26 15.55 8.19
CA MET A 1 -16.56 14.91 7.06
C MET A 1 -17.09 15.55 5.80
N ALA A 2 -16.21 16.05 4.92
CA ALA A 2 -16.66 16.52 3.61
C ALA A 2 -17.14 15.29 2.84
N ASP A 3 -18.39 15.31 2.41
CA ASP A 3 -18.97 14.26 1.59
C ASP A 3 -18.27 14.32 0.22
N VAL A 4 -17.60 13.23 -0.18
CA VAL A 4 -16.89 13.17 -1.46
C VAL A 4 -17.93 13.20 -2.56
N LYS A 5 -18.02 14.31 -3.29
CA LYS A 5 -19.08 14.56 -4.29
C LYS A 5 -18.95 13.71 -5.57
N GLY A 6 -17.85 12.96 -5.71
CA GLY A 6 -17.64 11.96 -6.76
C GLY A 6 -16.17 11.84 -7.16
N VAL A 7 -15.90 11.00 -8.15
CA VAL A 7 -14.55 10.59 -8.58
C VAL A 7 -14.33 11.07 -10.00
N PHE A 8 -13.14 11.59 -10.27
CA PHE A 8 -12.80 12.18 -11.55
C PHE A 8 -11.56 11.48 -12.13
N ILE A 9 -11.68 10.94 -13.34
CA ILE A 9 -10.54 10.46 -14.11
C ILE A 9 -10.13 11.57 -15.08
N ILE A 10 -8.90 12.05 -14.95
CA ILE A 10 -8.31 13.03 -15.85
C ILE A 10 -7.65 12.27 -17.00
N HIS A 11 -8.07 12.54 -18.22
CA HIS A 11 -7.52 11.90 -19.42
C HIS A 11 -6.42 12.75 -20.05
N GLY A 12 -5.27 12.15 -20.33
CA GLY A 12 -4.08 12.82 -20.90
C GLY A 12 -3.10 13.33 -19.83
N ASP A 13 -2.04 13.97 -20.31
CA ASP A 13 -0.97 14.46 -19.43
C ASP A 13 -1.31 15.81 -18.81
N ILE A 14 -0.95 15.99 -17.53
CA ILE A 14 -1.00 17.28 -16.85
C ILE A 14 0.24 18.09 -17.27
N PRO A 15 0.11 19.36 -17.71
CA PRO A 15 1.24 20.19 -18.07
C PRO A 15 2.29 20.27 -16.93
N GLY A 16 3.56 20.10 -17.26
CA GLY A 16 4.63 20.04 -16.25
C GLY A 16 4.88 21.32 -15.45
N ASN A 17 4.31 22.45 -15.88
CA ASN A 17 4.33 23.74 -15.18
C ASN A 17 3.02 24.04 -14.44
N ALA A 18 2.12 23.07 -14.31
CA ALA A 18 0.91 23.21 -13.52
C ALA A 18 1.20 23.05 -12.02
N GLU A 19 0.83 24.06 -11.24
CA GLU A 19 0.90 24.06 -9.77
C GLU A 19 -0.47 23.76 -9.13
N GLY A 20 -1.56 24.00 -9.88
CA GLY A 20 -2.92 23.77 -9.42
C GLY A 20 -3.81 23.16 -10.49
N THR A 21 -4.85 22.43 -10.05
CA THR A 21 -5.90 21.91 -10.94
C THR A 21 -7.27 22.24 -10.36
N LEU A 22 -8.11 22.88 -11.18
CA LEU A 22 -9.50 23.18 -10.87
C LEU A 22 -10.39 22.23 -11.67
N ILE A 23 -11.23 21.48 -10.97
CA ILE A 23 -12.28 20.65 -11.58
C ILE A 23 -13.57 21.45 -11.57
N GLN A 24 -14.13 21.68 -12.75
CA GLN A 24 -15.31 22.52 -12.94
C GLN A 24 -16.25 21.94 -13.99
N LEU A 25 -17.54 22.22 -13.84
CA LEU A 25 -18.58 21.87 -14.80
C LEU A 25 -18.80 23.08 -15.73
N VAL A 26 -18.45 22.93 -17.00
CA VAL A 26 -18.59 23.98 -18.02
C VAL A 26 -19.46 23.43 -19.14
N ASN A 27 -20.58 24.09 -19.43
CA ASN A 27 -21.55 23.65 -20.45
C ASN A 27 -21.92 22.16 -20.31
N GLU A 28 -22.24 21.73 -19.08
CA GLU A 28 -22.60 20.33 -18.74
C GLU A 28 -21.47 19.29 -18.92
N GLN A 29 -20.24 19.73 -19.20
CA GLN A 29 -19.06 18.86 -19.31
C GLN A 29 -18.08 19.16 -18.16
N TRP A 30 -17.58 18.10 -17.52
CA TRP A 30 -16.52 18.23 -16.53
C TRP A 30 -15.18 18.43 -17.21
N ILE A 31 -14.43 19.43 -16.75
CA ILE A 31 -13.11 19.79 -17.28
C ILE A 31 -12.15 19.98 -16.10
N ALA A 32 -10.94 19.47 -16.24
CA ALA A 32 -9.81 19.76 -15.36
C ALA A 32 -9.02 20.87 -16.02
N SER A 33 -8.98 22.04 -15.39
CA SER A 33 -8.25 23.19 -15.89
C SER A 33 -7.02 23.42 -15.02
N HIS A 34 -5.84 23.49 -15.63
CA HIS A 34 -4.56 23.51 -14.95
C HIS A 34 -4.02 24.95 -14.89
N MET A 35 -3.52 25.35 -13.72
CA MET A 35 -2.99 26.68 -13.47
C MET A 35 -1.51 26.63 -13.11
N ALA A 36 -0.75 27.63 -13.58
CA ALA A 36 0.60 27.90 -13.09
C ALA A 36 0.58 28.60 -11.72
N GLU A 37 1.78 28.80 -11.15
CA GLU A 37 2.00 29.50 -9.88
C GLU A 37 1.37 30.91 -9.86
N ASP A 38 1.42 31.63 -10.98
CA ASP A 38 0.85 32.97 -11.14
C ASP A 38 -0.67 32.98 -11.35
N SER A 39 -1.32 31.82 -11.20
CA SER A 39 -2.75 31.60 -11.46
C SER A 39 -3.18 31.78 -12.92
N SER A 40 -2.25 31.79 -13.87
CA SER A 40 -2.58 31.75 -15.30
C SER A 40 -2.96 30.34 -15.75
N TRP A 41 -3.87 30.24 -16.73
CA TRP A 41 -4.28 28.97 -17.32
C TRP A 41 -3.18 28.42 -18.24
N VAL A 42 -2.76 27.18 -18.01
CA VAL A 42 -1.68 26.52 -18.79
C VAL A 42 -2.15 25.31 -19.58
N GLY A 43 -3.35 24.80 -19.31
CA GLY A 43 -3.91 23.68 -20.06
C GLY A 43 -5.25 23.24 -19.52
N HIS A 44 -5.87 22.30 -20.24
CA HIS A 44 -7.07 21.63 -19.79
C HIS A 44 -7.08 20.18 -20.28
N ASN A 45 -7.77 19.34 -19.51
CA ASN A 45 -7.98 17.94 -19.81
C ASN A 45 -9.47 17.63 -19.70
N GLU A 46 -9.92 16.70 -20.55
CA GLU A 46 -11.24 16.10 -20.40
C GLU A 46 -11.29 15.26 -19.13
N VAL A 47 -12.44 15.30 -18.47
CA VAL A 47 -12.64 14.57 -17.23
C VAL A 47 -13.85 13.66 -17.35
N GLU A 48 -13.64 12.40 -17.00
CA GLU A 48 -14.72 11.45 -16.80
C GLU A 48 -15.16 11.50 -15.34
N PHE A 49 -16.42 11.87 -15.14
CA PHE A 49 -17.06 11.79 -13.82
C PHE A 49 -17.58 10.37 -13.59
N LEU A 50 -17.07 9.74 -12.54
CA LEU A 50 -17.56 8.46 -12.05
C LEU A 50 -18.44 8.69 -10.84
N GLU A 51 -19.72 8.36 -10.98
CA GLU A 51 -20.67 8.29 -9.87
C GLU A 51 -20.40 7.02 -9.04
N SER A 52 -19.29 7.04 -8.33
CA SER A 52 -18.83 5.93 -7.50
C SER A 52 -18.16 6.44 -6.24
N LYS A 53 -18.11 5.57 -5.23
CA LYS A 53 -17.31 5.81 -4.02
C LYS A 53 -15.90 5.29 -4.29
N TYR A 54 -14.89 6.15 -4.21
CA TYR A 54 -13.49 5.72 -4.35
C TYR A 54 -12.61 6.19 -3.19
N PRO A 55 -11.71 5.32 -2.68
CA PRO A 55 -11.73 3.87 -2.90
C PRO A 55 -12.96 3.24 -2.20
N ASP A 56 -13.68 2.34 -2.89
CA ASP A 56 -14.72 1.54 -2.24
C ASP A 56 -14.10 0.38 -1.45
N LEU A 57 -13.80 0.66 -0.19
CA LEU A 57 -13.23 -0.33 0.73
C LEU A 57 -14.29 -1.19 1.42
N SER A 58 -15.58 -1.00 1.13
CA SER A 58 -16.67 -1.70 1.82
C SER A 58 -16.58 -3.23 1.71
N LYS A 59 -16.12 -3.73 0.55
CA LYS A 59 -15.92 -5.16 0.32
C LYS A 59 -14.69 -5.72 1.04
N LEU A 60 -13.66 -4.90 1.22
CA LEU A 60 -12.37 -5.31 1.80
C LEU A 60 -12.40 -5.21 3.34
N ILE A 61 -13.09 -4.19 3.84
CA ILE A 61 -13.22 -3.81 5.25
C ILE A 61 -14.68 -4.09 5.70
N ALA A 62 -15.22 -5.24 5.29
CA ALA A 62 -16.57 -5.64 5.68
C ALA A 62 -16.62 -6.13 7.14
N GLY A 63 -17.77 -6.00 7.80
CA GLY A 63 -18.01 -6.50 9.16
C GLY A 63 -17.75 -5.46 10.25
N GLU A 64 -17.60 -5.90 11.49
CA GLU A 64 -17.16 -5.06 12.62
C GLU A 64 -15.71 -5.39 12.98
N PRO A 65 -14.96 -4.45 13.59
CA PRO A 65 -13.67 -4.76 14.18
C PRO A 65 -13.77 -5.89 15.21
N GLU A 66 -12.82 -6.82 15.16
CA GLU A 66 -12.72 -7.92 16.12
C GLU A 66 -11.48 -7.74 16.98
N SER A 67 -11.58 -8.12 18.26
CA SER A 67 -10.40 -8.18 19.14
C SER A 67 -9.43 -9.20 18.58
N CYS A 68 -8.14 -8.88 18.65
CA CYS A 68 -7.09 -9.68 18.06
C CYS A 68 -5.98 -9.81 19.09
N ASP A 69 -5.91 -10.97 19.75
CA ASP A 69 -4.93 -11.23 20.80
C ASP A 69 -3.50 -11.34 20.23
N THR A 70 -3.39 -11.72 18.96
CA THR A 70 -2.13 -11.85 18.22
C THR A 70 -2.27 -11.26 16.83
N LEU A 71 -1.33 -10.41 16.43
CA LEU A 71 -1.30 -9.91 15.06
C LEU A 71 -1.12 -11.07 14.07
N PRO A 72 -1.77 -11.01 12.88
CA PRO A 72 -1.56 -12.02 11.85
C PRO A 72 -0.11 -12.00 11.37
N ILE A 73 0.27 -13.04 10.63
CA ILE A 73 1.57 -13.07 9.94
C ILE A 73 1.56 -11.98 8.87
N LEU A 74 2.53 -11.07 8.94
CA LEU A 74 2.64 -9.93 8.04
C LEU A 74 4.02 -9.92 7.39
N GLN A 75 4.06 -9.48 6.14
CA GLN A 75 5.32 -9.18 5.49
C GLN A 75 5.93 -7.91 6.13
N ALA A 76 7.10 -8.05 6.75
CA ALA A 76 7.71 -7.03 7.61
C ALA A 76 7.88 -5.67 6.92
N LYS A 77 8.19 -5.66 5.62
CA LYS A 77 8.36 -4.42 4.84
C LYS A 77 7.13 -3.51 4.86
N TYR A 78 5.93 -4.07 5.04
CA TYR A 78 4.70 -3.28 5.08
C TYR A 78 4.51 -2.53 6.41
N LEU A 79 5.16 -2.98 7.48
CA LEU A 79 5.12 -2.30 8.78
C LEU A 79 5.89 -0.96 8.74
N ALA A 80 6.83 -0.80 7.82
CA ALA A 80 7.57 0.45 7.60
C ALA A 80 6.80 1.46 6.73
N LEU A 81 5.72 1.07 6.05
CA LEU A 81 5.00 1.95 5.12
C LEU A 81 4.51 3.26 5.76
N PRO A 82 3.87 3.27 6.96
CA PRO A 82 3.49 4.50 7.64
C PRO A 82 4.64 5.50 7.75
N TYR A 83 5.81 5.02 8.16
CA TYR A 83 7.00 5.85 8.29
C TYR A 83 7.48 6.35 6.93
N MET A 84 7.58 5.48 5.93
CA MET A 84 8.02 5.87 4.59
C MET A 84 7.09 6.88 3.92
N MET A 85 5.78 6.83 4.23
CA MET A 85 4.78 7.75 3.66
C MET A 85 4.87 9.16 4.26
N PHE A 86 5.07 9.29 5.57
CA PHE A 86 4.85 10.58 6.26
C PHE A 86 6.10 11.13 6.98
N SER A 87 7.23 10.42 6.96
CA SER A 87 8.45 10.82 7.69
C SER A 87 9.09 12.12 7.23
N ARG A 88 8.75 12.61 6.02
CA ARG A 88 9.24 13.89 5.52
C ARG A 88 8.76 15.08 6.36
N ASP A 89 7.50 15.04 6.79
CA ASP A 89 6.88 16.17 7.49
C ASP A 89 6.76 15.94 9.01
N THR A 90 6.85 14.68 9.46
CA THR A 90 6.84 14.35 10.90
C THR A 90 7.63 13.09 11.23
N ASN A 91 8.46 13.16 12.26
CA ASN A 91 9.20 12.00 12.77
C ASN A 91 8.37 11.14 13.74
N PHE A 92 7.17 11.59 14.13
CA PHE A 92 6.29 10.87 15.05
C PHE A 92 4.98 10.51 14.34
N ILE A 93 4.82 9.21 14.04
CA ILE A 93 3.69 8.69 13.25
C ILE A 93 3.04 7.56 14.06
N PRO A 94 2.11 7.90 14.99
CA PRO A 94 1.39 6.88 15.73
C PRO A 94 0.40 6.17 14.80
N VAL A 95 0.39 4.84 14.84
CA VAL A 95 -0.54 4.02 14.07
C VAL A 95 -1.31 3.08 14.98
N LYS A 96 -2.57 2.82 14.64
CA LYS A 96 -3.40 1.80 15.29
C LYS A 96 -3.80 0.75 14.27
N PHE A 97 -3.51 -0.50 14.59
CA PHE A 97 -3.98 -1.63 13.80
C PHE A 97 -5.40 -2.02 14.22
N VAL A 98 -6.26 -2.25 13.24
CA VAL A 98 -7.63 -2.71 13.42
C VAL A 98 -7.81 -3.99 12.64
N SER A 99 -8.05 -5.07 13.37
CA SER A 99 -8.33 -6.39 12.82
C SER A 99 -9.83 -6.63 12.70
N ARG A 100 -10.19 -7.52 11.78
CA ARG A 100 -11.58 -7.95 11.50
C ARG A 100 -11.70 -9.47 11.50
N GLY A 101 -10.80 -10.13 12.20
CA GLY A 101 -10.75 -11.58 12.34
C GLY A 101 -9.59 -12.24 11.60
N LYS A 102 -9.48 -13.55 11.80
CA LYS A 102 -8.38 -14.37 11.30
C LYS A 102 -8.35 -14.39 9.77
N GLY A 103 -7.17 -14.17 9.19
CA GLY A 103 -6.97 -14.15 7.73
C GLY A 103 -7.62 -12.96 7.00
N LYS A 104 -8.21 -11.99 7.74
CA LYS A 104 -8.79 -10.79 7.15
C LYS A 104 -7.75 -9.66 7.03
N PRO A 105 -7.96 -8.71 6.11
CA PRO A 105 -7.07 -7.55 5.97
C PRO A 105 -6.97 -6.77 7.27
N LEU A 106 -5.77 -6.29 7.59
CA LEU A 106 -5.49 -5.44 8.74
C LEU A 106 -5.55 -3.98 8.31
N GLN A 107 -6.49 -3.22 8.86
CA GLN A 107 -6.58 -1.78 8.59
C GLN A 107 -5.61 -1.02 9.51
N VAL A 108 -4.91 -0.03 8.96
CA VAL A 108 -4.06 0.89 9.71
C VAL A 108 -4.77 2.23 9.82
N LEU A 109 -5.06 2.67 11.04
CA LEU A 109 -5.61 3.97 11.34
C LEU A 109 -4.52 4.95 11.75
N PHE A 110 -4.57 6.14 11.18
CA PHE A 110 -3.70 7.25 11.51
C PHE A 110 -4.39 8.24 12.44
N ASP A 111 -3.60 9.03 13.16
CA ASP A 111 -4.13 10.07 14.04
C ASP A 111 -4.71 11.25 13.23
N LYS A 112 -5.41 12.15 13.94
CA LYS A 112 -6.12 13.28 13.33
C LYS A 112 -5.18 14.23 12.57
N SER A 113 -3.93 14.37 12.99
CA SER A 113 -2.95 15.28 12.39
C SER A 113 -2.54 14.78 11.01
N ILE A 114 -2.19 13.50 10.89
CA ILE A 114 -1.92 12.86 9.60
C ILE A 114 -3.15 12.92 8.70
N ASN A 115 -4.34 12.62 9.24
CA ASN A 115 -5.57 12.70 8.44
C ASN A 115 -5.87 14.11 7.93
N TYR A 116 -5.53 15.14 8.70
CA TYR A 116 -5.70 16.53 8.28
C TYR A 116 -4.70 16.93 7.19
N LEU A 117 -3.41 16.62 7.39
CA LEU A 117 -2.34 17.02 6.47
C LEU A 117 -2.40 16.27 5.13
N TYR A 118 -2.81 15.00 5.14
CA TYR A 118 -2.74 14.12 3.98
C TYR A 118 -4.11 13.66 3.46
N GLY A 119 -5.19 14.31 3.87
CA GLY A 119 -6.53 14.03 3.34
C GLY A 119 -7.09 12.64 3.71
N ASN A 120 -6.92 12.24 4.97
CA ASN A 120 -7.43 10.99 5.54
C ASN A 120 -6.92 9.71 4.81
N PRO A 121 -5.61 9.45 4.82
CA PRO A 121 -5.02 8.32 4.12
C PRO A 121 -5.59 6.99 4.63
N GLN A 122 -5.83 6.06 3.70
CA GLN A 122 -6.31 4.71 3.99
C GLN A 122 -5.19 3.71 3.70
N LEU A 123 -4.76 2.93 4.71
CA LEU A 123 -3.78 1.87 4.56
C LEU A 123 -4.34 0.54 5.04
N ILE A 124 -4.18 -0.49 4.22
CA ILE A 124 -4.67 -1.84 4.46
C ILE A 124 -3.54 -2.81 4.14
N ILE A 125 -3.23 -3.69 5.09
CA ILE A 125 -2.17 -4.69 4.94
C ILE A 125 -2.83 -6.06 4.84
N MET A 126 -2.55 -6.76 3.74
CA MET A 126 -3.00 -8.14 3.56
C MET A 126 -2.11 -9.08 4.41
N PRO A 127 -2.71 -9.94 5.25
CA PRO A 127 -1.96 -10.94 5.98
C PRO A 127 -1.37 -12.00 5.02
N MET A 128 -0.27 -12.61 5.43
CA MET A 128 0.26 -13.81 4.78
C MET A 128 -0.60 -15.03 5.16
N THR A 129 -0.41 -16.13 4.43
CA THR A 129 -1.09 -17.39 4.76
C THR A 129 -0.60 -17.95 6.09
N GLU A 130 -1.45 -18.66 6.81
CA GLU A 130 -1.15 -19.16 8.16
C GLU A 130 0.05 -20.13 8.17
N ASP A 131 0.24 -20.85 7.08
CA ASP A 131 1.33 -21.83 6.85
C ASP A 131 2.66 -21.19 6.43
N THR A 132 2.77 -19.86 6.47
CA THR A 132 3.97 -19.15 5.97
C THR A 132 5.24 -19.62 6.67
N PHE A 133 5.23 -19.74 8.01
CA PHE A 133 6.41 -20.17 8.76
C PHE A 133 6.80 -21.61 8.41
N GLU A 134 5.83 -22.52 8.35
CA GLU A 134 6.03 -23.93 8.02
C GLU A 134 6.61 -24.10 6.61
N ARG A 135 6.10 -23.33 5.63
CA ARG A 135 6.60 -23.34 4.25
C ARG A 135 8.04 -22.83 4.14
N LEU A 136 8.39 -21.80 4.90
CA LEU A 136 9.75 -21.26 4.93
C LEU A 136 10.72 -22.22 5.62
N GLU A 137 10.31 -22.88 6.71
CA GLU A 137 11.10 -23.90 7.38
C GLU A 137 11.37 -25.09 6.46
N HIS A 138 10.35 -25.59 5.78
CA HIS A 138 10.51 -26.69 4.82
C HIS A 138 11.48 -26.34 3.70
N SER A 139 11.36 -25.13 3.14
CA SER A 139 12.26 -24.64 2.08
C SER A 139 13.70 -24.51 2.58
N THR A 140 13.89 -24.01 3.80
CA THR A 140 15.21 -23.85 4.42
C THR A 140 15.88 -25.21 4.68
N ASN A 141 15.13 -26.17 5.19
CA ASN A 141 15.63 -27.53 5.44
C ASN A 141 16.06 -28.24 4.14
N GLN A 142 15.35 -28.02 3.03
CA GLN A 142 15.76 -28.53 1.73
C GLN A 142 17.08 -27.93 1.25
N ILE A 143 17.27 -26.61 1.42
CA ILE A 143 18.52 -25.93 1.04
C ILE A 143 19.69 -26.44 1.88
N ILE A 144 19.53 -26.51 3.21
CA ILE A 144 20.57 -27.02 4.11
C ILE A 144 20.93 -28.47 3.77
N GLY A 145 19.93 -29.32 3.50
CA GLY A 145 20.16 -30.70 3.07
C GLY A 145 20.94 -30.80 1.74
N ALA A 146 20.61 -29.94 0.76
CA ALA A 146 21.34 -29.86 -0.51
C ALA A 146 22.79 -29.40 -0.32
N GLU A 147 23.05 -28.42 0.55
CA GLU A 147 24.41 -27.95 0.86
C GLU A 147 25.24 -29.01 1.59
N MET A 148 24.65 -29.74 2.53
CA MET A 148 25.32 -30.84 3.24
C MET A 148 25.72 -31.97 2.27
N THR A 149 24.82 -32.39 1.38
CA THR A 149 25.13 -33.42 0.38
C THR A 149 26.17 -32.98 -0.64
N ALA A 150 26.20 -31.70 -1.04
CA ALA A 150 27.24 -31.18 -1.93
C ALA A 150 28.63 -31.19 -1.26
N HIS A 151 28.71 -30.79 0.00
CA HIS A 151 29.96 -30.79 0.76
C HIS A 151 30.49 -32.21 1.04
N ASP A 152 29.62 -33.19 1.30
CA ASP A 152 30.02 -34.58 1.48
C ASP A 152 30.55 -35.21 0.18
N ASN A 153 29.93 -34.87 -0.96
CA ASN A 153 30.40 -35.31 -2.28
C ASN A 153 31.76 -34.69 -2.66
N GLU A 154 32.02 -33.44 -2.28
CA GLU A 154 33.31 -32.77 -2.54
C GLU A 154 34.45 -33.36 -1.70
N LYS A 155 34.17 -33.74 -0.44
CA LYS A 155 35.11 -34.49 0.41
C LYS A 155 35.39 -35.90 -0.10
N ALA A 156 34.37 -36.59 -0.61
CA ALA A 156 34.55 -37.92 -1.22
C ALA A 156 35.43 -37.85 -2.47
N ALA A 157 35.21 -36.86 -3.34
CA ALA A 157 35.98 -36.68 -4.58
C ALA A 157 37.45 -36.25 -4.36
N THR A 158 37.77 -35.60 -3.24
CA THR A 158 39.15 -35.26 -2.87
C THR A 158 39.91 -36.43 -2.25
N ASN A 159 39.22 -37.32 -1.53
CA ASN A 159 39.84 -38.55 -1.00
C ASN A 159 40.16 -39.58 -2.10
N GLU A 160 39.37 -39.67 -3.17
CA GLU A 160 39.65 -40.59 -4.28
C GLU A 160 40.83 -40.16 -5.17
N LYS A 161 41.22 -38.88 -5.16
CA LYS A 161 42.39 -38.37 -5.90
C LYS A 161 43.72 -38.48 -5.14
N SER A 162 43.70 -38.94 -3.90
CA SER A 162 44.88 -39.09 -3.04
C SER A 162 45.42 -40.53 -2.96
N CYS A 163 44.93 -41.45 -3.80
CA CYS A 163 45.39 -42.83 -3.88
C CYS A 163 46.19 -43.05 -5.18
#